data_AF-A0A950ABN3-F1
#
_entry.id   AF-A0A950ABN3-F1
#
_cell.length_a   1.000
_cell.length_b   1.000
_cell.length_c   1.000
_cell.angle_alpha   90.00
_cell.angle_beta   90.00
_cell.angle_gamma   90.00
#
_symmetry.space_group_name_H-M   'P 1'
#
loop_
_entity.id
_entity.type
_entity.pdbx_description
1 polymer ?
#
loop_
_entity_poly.entity_id
_entity_poly.type
_entity_poly.pdbx_seq_one_letter_code
_entity_poly.pdbx_strand_id
1 'polypeptide(L)'
;MAKRRARRALLRRVDMPTAAQRYEAGKALRAKVPRASHAAFEPSARRDPIGMLIESNKTRLPELVPIRYGRMATSPFAFYRGAAAVMAYDLRSTPVTGIKSQICGDAHLSNFGLFQTPELN
;
A
#
# COMPACT_ATOMS: atom_id res chain seq x y z
N MET A 1 -13.73 -14.95 -43.75
CA MET A 1 -14.54 -14.07 -42.89
C MET A 1 -15.22 -14.81 -41.73
N ALA A 2 -14.48 -15.37 -40.75
CA ALA A 2 -15.11 -16.01 -39.57
C ALA A 2 -14.29 -15.94 -38.25
N LYS A 3 -13.01 -15.54 -38.29
CA LYS A 3 -12.14 -15.57 -37.09
C LYS A 3 -12.16 -14.29 -36.23
N ARG A 4 -12.90 -13.25 -36.64
CA ARG A 4 -12.90 -11.94 -35.96
C ARG A 4 -14.05 -11.76 -34.94
N ARG A 5 -14.97 -12.73 -34.82
CA ARG A 5 -16.16 -12.65 -33.95
C ARG A 5 -16.00 -13.31 -32.57
N ALA A 6 -15.01 -14.18 -32.36
CA ALA A 6 -14.91 -15.00 -31.14
C ALA A 6 -14.12 -14.35 -29.97
N ARG A 7 -13.53 -13.16 -30.15
CA ARG A 7 -12.68 -12.53 -29.12
C ARG A 7 -13.42 -11.54 -28.20
N ARG A 8 -14.73 -11.32 -28.40
CA ARG A 8 -15.55 -10.35 -27.65
C ARG A 8 -16.33 -10.98 -26.49
N ALA A 9 -16.15 -12.28 -26.23
CA ALA A 9 -16.99 -13.05 -25.31
C ALA A 9 -16.40 -13.27 -23.90
N LEU A 10 -15.38 -12.52 -23.48
CA LEU A 10 -14.72 -12.76 -22.18
C LEU A 10 -14.42 -11.52 -21.34
N LEU A 11 -15.25 -10.49 -21.45
CA LEU A 11 -15.36 -9.48 -20.41
C LEU A 11 -16.76 -9.57 -19.84
N ARG A 12 -16.90 -10.30 -18.73
CA ARG A 12 -18.09 -10.21 -17.88
C ARG A 12 -18.27 -8.71 -17.58
N ARG A 13 -19.39 -8.12 -17.99
CA ARG A 13 -19.80 -6.83 -17.44
C ARG A 13 -19.99 -7.06 -15.94
N VAL A 14 -19.07 -6.50 -15.16
CA VAL A 14 -19.27 -6.40 -13.71
C VAL A 14 -20.21 -5.22 -13.54
N ASP A 15 -21.39 -5.45 -12.97
CA ASP A 15 -22.25 -4.37 -12.53
C ASP A 15 -21.55 -3.65 -11.38
N MET A 16 -20.85 -2.58 -11.72
CA MET A 16 -20.10 -1.77 -10.79
C MET A 16 -21.03 -0.72 -10.18
N PRO A 17 -21.06 -0.57 -8.84
CA PRO A 17 -21.78 0.53 -8.21
C PRO A 17 -21.30 1.87 -8.75
N THR A 18 -22.18 2.87 -8.81
CA THR A 18 -21.83 4.23 -9.24
C THR A 18 -20.76 4.85 -8.34
N ALA A 19 -20.10 5.92 -8.80
CA ALA A 19 -19.13 6.64 -7.99
C ALA A 19 -19.75 7.12 -6.65
N ALA A 20 -20.96 7.66 -6.69
CA ALA A 20 -21.70 8.08 -5.50
C ALA A 20 -21.98 6.92 -4.53
N GLN A 21 -22.42 5.77 -5.04
CA GLN A 21 -22.64 4.57 -4.21
C GLN A 21 -21.35 4.07 -3.55
N ARG A 22 -20.23 4.04 -4.29
CA ARG A 22 -18.93 3.65 -3.71
C ARG A 22 -18.44 4.64 -2.67
N TYR A 23 -18.66 5.94 -2.90
CA TYR A 23 -18.30 7.00 -1.96
C TYR A 23 -19.09 6.87 -0.65
N GLU A 24 -20.40 6.69 -0.71
CA GLU A 24 -21.23 6.52 0.48
C GLU A 24 -20.93 5.20 1.21
N ALA A 25 -20.69 4.11 0.48
CA ALA A 25 -20.24 2.85 1.09
C ALA A 25 -18.89 3.02 1.84
N GLY A 26 -17.94 3.75 1.24
CA GLY A 26 -16.66 4.09 1.87
C GLY A 26 -16.81 4.97 3.11
N LYS A 27 -17.73 5.95 3.07
CA LYS A 27 -18.06 6.78 4.25
C LYS A 27 -18.68 5.95 5.37
N ALA A 28 -19.61 5.06 5.05
CA ALA A 28 -20.28 4.20 6.04
C ALA A 28 -19.29 3.32 6.82
N LEU A 29 -18.17 2.90 6.20
CA LEU A 29 -17.12 2.13 6.88
C LEU A 29 -16.46 2.86 8.05
N ARG A 30 -16.55 4.20 8.12
CA ARG A 30 -16.02 4.97 9.25
C ARG A 30 -16.73 4.66 10.57
N ALA A 31 -17.95 4.13 10.53
CA ALA A 31 -18.64 3.67 11.74
C ALA A 31 -18.01 2.39 12.32
N LYS A 32 -17.38 1.56 11.47
CA LYS A 32 -16.69 0.32 11.88
C LYS A 32 -15.21 0.53 12.13
N VAL A 33 -14.57 1.35 11.30
CA VAL A 33 -13.15 1.71 11.39
C VAL A 33 -13.04 3.23 11.38
N PRO A 34 -13.19 3.89 12.55
CA PRO A 34 -13.08 5.34 12.65
C PRO A 34 -11.67 5.80 12.25
N ARG A 35 -11.55 6.95 11.59
CA ARG A 35 -10.22 7.47 11.20
C ARG A 35 -9.26 7.62 12.39
N ALA A 36 -9.79 8.05 13.54
CA ALA A 36 -9.03 8.21 14.77
C ALA A 36 -8.44 6.89 15.32
N SER A 37 -9.02 5.73 14.96
CA SER A 37 -8.46 4.44 15.40
C SER A 37 -7.10 4.12 14.78
N HIS A 38 -6.71 4.84 13.72
CA HIS A 38 -5.39 4.71 13.11
C HIS A 38 -4.33 5.62 13.76
N ALA A 39 -4.72 6.50 14.70
CA ALA A 39 -3.78 7.38 15.38
C ALA A 39 -3.00 6.64 16.50
N ALA A 40 -3.60 5.61 17.08
CA ALA A 40 -2.94 4.78 18.07
C ALA A 40 -1.96 3.81 17.39
N PHE A 41 -0.71 3.81 17.84
CA PHE A 41 0.30 2.85 17.41
C PHE A 41 1.05 2.31 18.62
N GLU A 42 0.86 1.03 18.88
CA GLU A 42 1.60 0.27 19.88
C GLU A 42 2.41 -0.83 19.18
N PRO A 43 3.74 -0.70 19.08
CA PRO A 43 4.55 -1.69 18.41
C PRO A 43 4.55 -3.01 19.20
N SER A 44 4.47 -4.13 18.49
CA SER A 44 4.62 -5.46 19.10
C SER A 44 5.98 -5.59 19.79
N ALA A 45 6.03 -6.25 20.95
CA ALA A 45 7.29 -6.62 21.60
C ALA A 45 8.20 -7.50 20.72
N ARG A 46 7.65 -8.14 19.68
CA ARG A 46 8.41 -8.94 18.70
C ARG A 46 8.95 -8.12 17.52
N ARG A 47 8.78 -6.80 17.52
CA ARG A 47 9.23 -5.92 16.46
C ARG A 47 10.76 -5.78 16.51
N ASP A 48 11.43 -6.33 15.50
CA ASP A 48 12.88 -6.18 15.28
C ASP A 48 13.16 -5.56 13.90
N PRO A 49 13.26 -4.23 13.81
CA PRO A 49 13.49 -3.56 12.53
C PRO A 49 14.81 -3.96 11.88
N ILE A 50 15.86 -4.22 12.66
CA ILE A 50 17.18 -4.55 12.14
C ILE A 50 17.20 -5.99 11.63
N GLY A 51 16.66 -6.94 12.42
CA GLY A 51 16.50 -8.33 11.98
C GLY A 51 15.65 -8.43 10.72
N MET A 52 14.56 -7.67 10.62
CA MET A 52 13.75 -7.60 9.38
C MET A 52 14.55 -7.11 8.18
N LEU A 53 15.43 -6.12 8.36
CA LEU A 53 16.30 -5.64 7.29
C LEU A 53 17.34 -6.69 6.88
N ILE A 54 17.95 -7.36 7.85
CA ILE A 54 18.90 -8.46 7.62
C ILE A 54 18.23 -9.59 6.84
N GLU A 55 17.05 -10.05 7.27
CA GLU A 55 16.28 -11.06 6.56
C GLU A 55 15.95 -10.62 5.12
N SER A 56 15.54 -9.35 4.94
CA SER A 56 15.24 -8.79 3.62
C SER A 56 16.46 -8.63 2.69
N ASN A 57 17.68 -8.78 3.23
CA ASN A 57 18.92 -8.67 2.46
C ASN A 57 19.43 -10.03 1.97
N LYS A 58 18.93 -11.16 2.49
CA LYS A 58 19.40 -12.51 2.12
C LYS A 58 19.30 -12.81 0.62
N THR A 59 18.33 -12.21 -0.08
CA THR A 59 18.09 -12.42 -1.52
C THR A 59 18.58 -11.25 -2.39
N ARG A 60 19.37 -10.33 -1.83
CA ARG A 60 19.89 -9.16 -2.54
C ARG A 60 21.34 -9.37 -2.96
N LEU A 61 21.79 -8.57 -3.91
CA LEU A 61 23.20 -8.47 -4.30
C LEU A 61 24.04 -8.00 -3.10
N PRO A 62 24.93 -8.85 -2.54
CA PRO A 62 25.66 -8.54 -1.31
C PRO A 62 26.48 -7.24 -1.38
N GLU A 63 27.09 -6.97 -2.53
CA GLU A 63 27.91 -5.78 -2.79
C GLU A 63 27.10 -4.47 -2.76
N LEU A 64 25.79 -4.53 -2.93
CA LEU A 64 24.90 -3.36 -2.87
C LEU A 64 24.27 -3.16 -1.48
N VAL A 65 24.37 -4.13 -0.57
CA VAL A 65 23.82 -4.03 0.79
C VAL A 65 24.44 -2.87 1.59
N PRO A 66 25.77 -2.62 1.56
CA PRO A 66 26.36 -1.46 2.24
C PRO A 66 25.83 -0.13 1.69
N ILE A 67 25.66 -0.01 0.37
CA ILE A 67 25.12 1.21 -0.26
C ILE A 67 23.66 1.43 0.18
N ARG A 68 22.85 0.37 0.25
CA ARG A 68 21.48 0.42 0.77
C ARG A 68 21.47 0.99 2.19
N TYR A 69 22.26 0.43 3.09
CA TYR A 69 22.32 0.90 4.47
C TYR A 69 22.84 2.34 4.59
N GLY A 70 23.89 2.69 3.83
CA GLY A 70 24.41 4.06 3.77
C GLY A 70 23.33 5.07 3.36
N ARG A 71 22.53 4.76 2.34
CA ARG A 71 21.40 5.61 1.91
C ARG A 71 20.29 5.70 2.95
N MET A 72 19.94 4.57 3.58
CA MET A 72 18.91 4.51 4.61
C MET A 72 19.28 5.29 5.89
N ALA A 73 20.57 5.32 6.26
CA ALA A 73 21.05 5.98 7.47
C ALA A 73 21.01 7.52 7.39
N THR A 74 20.78 8.11 6.21
CA THR A 74 20.85 9.57 6.00
C THR A 74 19.75 10.36 6.72
N SER A 75 18.59 9.76 6.97
CA SER A 75 17.49 10.39 7.70
C SER A 75 16.42 9.36 8.12
N PRO A 76 15.57 9.67 9.11
CA PRO A 76 14.41 8.83 9.43
C PRO A 76 13.52 8.56 8.20
N PHE A 77 13.32 9.55 7.34
CA PHE A 77 12.58 9.39 6.10
C PHE A 77 13.24 8.38 5.15
N ALA A 78 14.55 8.49 4.94
CA ALA A 78 15.31 7.56 4.10
C ALA A 78 15.32 6.13 4.65
N PHE A 79 15.34 5.98 5.98
CA PHE A 79 15.18 4.69 6.63
C PHE A 79 13.84 4.05 6.24
N TYR A 80 12.73 4.74 6.44
CA TYR A 80 11.40 4.20 6.11
C TYR A 80 11.22 3.96 4.61
N ARG A 81 11.83 4.77 3.73
CA ARG A 81 11.89 4.50 2.28
C ARG A 81 12.56 3.17 1.95
N GLY A 82 13.59 2.78 2.70
CA GLY A 82 14.31 1.52 2.51
C GLY A 82 13.82 0.33 3.36
N ALA A 83 12.85 0.55 4.25
CA ALA A 83 12.39 -0.40 5.26
C ALA A 83 10.93 -0.81 5.09
N ALA A 84 10.46 -1.03 3.86
CA ALA A 84 9.07 -1.41 3.56
C ALA A 84 8.56 -2.62 4.38
N ALA A 85 9.42 -3.61 4.64
CA ALA A 85 9.06 -4.77 5.46
C ALA A 85 8.72 -4.38 6.92
N VAL A 86 9.41 -3.39 7.49
CA VAL A 86 9.15 -2.87 8.84
C VAL A 86 7.78 -2.19 8.86
N MET A 87 7.50 -1.33 7.88
CA MET A 87 6.19 -0.67 7.77
C MET A 87 5.04 -1.68 7.57
N ALA A 88 5.25 -2.69 6.73
CA ALA A 88 4.26 -3.76 6.52
C ALA A 88 3.99 -4.54 7.81
N TYR A 89 5.03 -4.84 8.59
CA TYR A 89 4.89 -5.48 9.89
C TYR A 89 4.13 -4.61 10.89
N ASP A 90 4.44 -3.31 10.93
CA ASP A 90 3.80 -2.35 11.84
C ASP A 90 2.32 -2.17 11.52
N LEU A 91 1.96 -2.16 10.23
CA LEU A 91 0.58 -1.92 9.78
C LEU A 91 -0.30 -3.18 9.81
N ARG A 92 0.27 -4.41 9.85
CA ARG A 92 -0.50 -5.65 9.70
C ARG A 92 -1.59 -5.87 10.77
N SER A 93 -1.38 -5.32 11.97
CA SER A 93 -2.31 -5.44 13.11
C SER A 93 -3.18 -4.19 13.29
N THR A 94 -3.01 -3.18 12.43
CA THR A 94 -3.86 -1.99 12.48
C THR A 94 -5.25 -2.29 11.95
N PRO A 95 -6.28 -1.54 12.36
CA PRO A 95 -7.62 -1.69 11.82
C PRO A 95 -7.63 -1.58 10.29
N VAL A 96 -8.39 -2.44 9.61
CA VAL A 96 -8.54 -2.39 8.14
C VAL A 96 -10.01 -2.31 7.75
N THR A 97 -10.31 -1.51 6.73
CA THR A 97 -11.69 -1.29 6.26
C THR A 97 -12.27 -2.48 5.50
N GLY A 98 -11.44 -3.44 5.10
CA GLY A 98 -11.81 -4.58 4.27
C GLY A 98 -11.95 -4.27 2.78
N ILE A 99 -11.73 -3.01 2.37
CA ILE A 99 -11.73 -2.63 0.95
C ILE A 99 -10.54 -3.31 0.28
N LYS A 100 -10.83 -4.13 -0.73
CA LYS A 100 -9.80 -4.72 -1.60
C LYS A 100 -9.53 -3.77 -2.75
N SER A 101 -8.30 -3.32 -2.86
CA SER A 101 -7.82 -2.50 -3.97
C SER A 101 -6.64 -3.19 -4.63
N GLN A 102 -6.61 -3.17 -5.96
CA GLN A 102 -5.40 -3.55 -6.69
C GLN A 102 -4.45 -2.36 -6.65
N ILE A 103 -3.27 -2.57 -6.09
CA ILE A 103 -2.22 -1.57 -6.02
C ILE A 103 -1.05 -2.12 -6.85
N CYS A 104 -0.47 -1.27 -7.70
CA CYS A 104 0.72 -1.56 -8.47
C CYS A 104 1.70 -0.40 -8.26
N GLY A 105 2.99 -0.71 -8.08
CA GLY A 105 4.04 0.27 -7.80
C GLY A 105 4.49 0.28 -6.34
N ASP A 106 5.37 1.22 -6.00
CA ASP A 106 5.82 1.41 -4.62
C ASP A 106 4.72 2.13 -3.82
N ALA A 107 4.35 1.57 -2.67
CA ALA A 107 3.31 2.12 -1.81
C ALA A 107 3.95 3.02 -0.74
N HIS A 108 4.61 4.10 -1.15
CA HIS A 108 5.14 5.10 -0.22
C HIS A 108 4.10 6.21 0.01
N LEU A 109 4.02 6.78 1.22
CA LEU A 109 3.09 7.87 1.55
C LEU A 109 3.18 9.03 0.53
N SER A 110 4.38 9.30 0.03
CA SER A 110 4.66 10.32 -1.00
C SER A 110 4.17 9.99 -2.41
N ASN A 111 3.85 8.73 -2.69
CA ASN A 111 3.27 8.29 -3.97
C ASN A 111 1.74 8.46 -3.97
N PHE A 112 1.15 8.58 -2.78
CA PHE A 112 -0.20 9.12 -2.62
C PHE A 112 -0.14 10.63 -2.76
N GLY A 113 0.24 11.11 -3.94
CA GLY A 113 -0.14 12.46 -4.34
C GLY A 113 -1.65 12.57 -4.17
N LEU A 114 -2.11 13.50 -3.32
CA LEU A 114 -3.48 13.99 -3.39
C LEU A 114 -3.60 14.69 -4.74
N PHE A 115 -3.80 13.93 -5.82
CA PHE A 115 -4.13 14.51 -7.11
C PHE A 115 -5.45 15.26 -6.92
N GLN A 116 -5.41 16.59 -6.99
CA GLN A 116 -6.61 17.40 -7.08
C GLN A 116 -7.47 16.85 -8.24
N THR A 117 -8.78 16.80 -8.02
CA THR A 117 -9.70 16.32 -9.03
C THR A 117 -9.68 17.27 -10.25
N PRO A 118 -10.06 16.81 -11.46
CA PRO A 118 -9.92 17.58 -12.70
C PRO A 118 -10.64 18.94 -12.71
N GLU A 119 -11.55 19.18 -11.76
CA GLU A 119 -12.34 20.41 -11.65
C GLU A 119 -11.55 21.62 -11.10
N LEU A 120 -10.23 21.48 -10.88
CA LEU A 120 -9.36 22.55 -10.38
C LEU A 120 -8.15 22.89 -11.29
N ASN A 121 -8.16 22.46 -12.56
CA ASN A 121 -7.18 22.91 -13.57
C ASN A 121 -7.80 23.90 -14.57
#